data_AF-A0AAJ1BSX7-F1
#
_entry.id   AF-A0AAJ1BSX7-F1
#
_cell.length_a   1.000
_cell.length_b   1.000
_cell.length_c   1.000
_cell.angle_alpha   90.00
_cell.angle_beta   90.00
_cell.angle_gamma   90.00
#
_symmetry.space_group_name_H-M   'P 1'
#
loop_
_entity.id
_entity.type
_entity.pdbx_description
1 polymer ?
#
loop_
_entity_poly.entity_id
_entity_poly.type
_entity_poly.pdbx_seq_one_letter_code
_entity_poly.pdbx_strand_id
1 'polypeptide(L)'
;MDASGEQLVGFRKLVAILAAVWLLLGTLPVFAKMFGYDFLPSTEWASRSNTPGLAAGLISAALVLWAVLKSLHKVPGGKAKKAGGVLFSPFFGYFLGKAAAVIVGPMMLALIAGHQVELTFIVERADRAGSRRCHSPLELQGLPWLFDRICGVPNDFRHGLAPGRRVVVIGRGTSLGTFAESLRQVD
;
A
#
# COMPACT_ATOMS: atom_id res chain seq x y z
N MET A 1 38.86 24.53 -7.60
CA MET A 1 37.85 23.45 -7.48
C MET A 1 37.16 23.61 -6.12
N ASP A 2 35.98 23.02 -5.93
CA ASP A 2 35.43 22.71 -4.59
C ASP A 2 34.51 23.71 -3.85
N ALA A 3 33.48 24.20 -4.54
CA ALA A 3 32.23 24.59 -3.84
C ALA A 3 31.01 23.99 -4.54
N SER A 4 30.99 24.06 -5.87
CA SER A 4 29.92 23.45 -6.70
C SER A 4 29.91 21.91 -6.60
N GLY A 5 31.09 21.28 -6.48
CA GLY A 5 31.20 19.82 -6.33
C GLY A 5 30.68 19.29 -4.99
N GLU A 6 30.99 19.97 -3.88
CA GLU A 6 30.51 19.57 -2.55
C GLU A 6 29.00 19.79 -2.39
N GLN A 7 28.46 20.88 -2.93
CA GLN A 7 27.01 21.14 -2.95
C GLN A 7 26.24 20.06 -3.74
N LEU A 8 26.74 19.64 -4.91
CA LEU A 8 26.13 18.57 -5.69
C LEU A 8 26.18 17.21 -4.97
N VAL A 9 27.28 16.93 -4.27
CA VAL A 9 27.42 15.69 -3.49
C VAL A 9 26.47 15.68 -2.28
N GLY A 10 26.35 16.81 -1.58
CA GLY A 10 25.40 16.98 -0.48
C GLY A 10 23.95 16.80 -0.94
N PHE A 11 23.55 17.49 -2.01
CA PHE A 11 22.21 17.36 -2.58
C PHE A 11 21.87 15.93 -3.01
N ARG A 12 22.80 15.24 -3.69
CA ARG A 12 22.59 13.85 -4.12
C ARG A 12 22.44 12.88 -2.94
N LYS A 13 23.18 13.10 -1.85
CA LYS A 13 23.04 12.31 -0.61
C LYS A 13 21.69 12.57 0.05
N LEU A 14 21.25 13.82 0.14
CA LEU A 14 19.94 14.18 0.68
C LEU A 14 18.80 13.54 -0.11
N VAL A 15 18.82 13.64 -1.44
CA VAL A 15 17.81 13.00 -2.30
C VAL A 15 17.79 11.48 -2.09
N ALA A 16 18.96 10.84 -1.97
CA ALA A 16 19.03 9.41 -1.71
C ALA A 16 18.46 9.04 -0.32
N ILE A 17 18.74 9.83 0.72
CA ILE A 17 18.18 9.63 2.07
C ILE A 17 16.66 9.80 2.03
N LEU A 18 16.15 10.87 1.42
CA LEU A 18 14.72 11.11 1.30
C LEU A 18 14.01 9.99 0.53
N ALA A 19 14.60 9.51 -0.57
CA ALA A 19 14.07 8.38 -1.32
C ALA A 19 14.09 7.08 -0.48
N ALA A 20 15.15 6.84 0.29
CA ALA A 20 15.24 5.67 1.17
C ALA A 20 14.19 5.73 2.28
N VAL A 21 14.02 6.87 2.94
CA VAL A 21 12.97 7.09 3.96
C VAL A 21 11.58 6.91 3.34
N TRP A 22 11.33 7.48 2.16
CA TRP A 22 10.06 7.34 1.44
C TRP A 22 9.73 5.88 1.13
N LEU A 23 10.69 5.11 0.60
CA LEU A 23 10.52 3.69 0.33
C LEU A 23 10.30 2.89 1.62
N LEU A 24 11.02 3.23 2.69
CA LEU A 24 10.87 2.58 3.99
C LEU A 24 9.47 2.83 4.57
N LEU A 25 8.95 4.06 4.46
CA LEU A 25 7.56 4.36 4.83
C LEU A 25 6.56 3.51 4.02
N GLY A 26 6.81 3.30 2.73
CA GLY A 26 6.00 2.42 1.88
C GLY A 26 5.97 0.96 2.34
N THR A 27 6.97 0.49 3.10
CA THR A 27 7.00 -0.88 3.64
C THR A 27 6.11 -1.05 4.88
N LEU A 28 5.93 0.00 5.68
CA LEU A 28 5.13 -0.04 6.92
C LEU A 28 3.71 -0.59 6.71
N PRO A 29 2.89 -0.08 5.77
CA PRO A 29 1.53 -0.57 5.59
C PRO A 29 1.50 -2.01 5.04
N VAL A 30 2.52 -2.41 4.27
CA VAL A 30 2.67 -3.79 3.77
C VAL A 30 2.94 -4.75 4.93
N PHE A 31 3.83 -4.36 5.85
CA PHE A 31 4.09 -5.14 7.06
C PHE A 31 2.84 -5.22 7.94
N ALA A 32 2.16 -4.10 8.19
CA ALA A 32 0.92 -4.10 8.97
C ALA A 32 -0.12 -5.08 8.39
N LYS A 33 -0.34 -5.05 7.08
CA LYS A 33 -1.23 -6.01 6.41
C LYS A 33 -0.76 -7.46 6.56
N MET A 34 0.55 -7.72 6.51
CA MET A 34 1.10 -9.06 6.67
C MET A 34 0.94 -9.62 8.08
N PHE A 35 0.90 -8.75 9.09
CA PHE A 35 0.62 -9.11 10.50
C PHE A 35 -0.88 -9.17 10.83
N GLY A 36 -1.77 -8.98 9.85
CA GLY A 36 -3.21 -9.09 10.04
C GLY A 36 -3.92 -7.79 10.44
N TYR A 37 -3.24 -6.64 10.36
CA TYR A 37 -3.91 -5.35 10.53
C TYR A 37 -4.63 -4.98 9.23
N ASP A 38 -5.96 -5.05 9.27
CA ASP A 38 -6.83 -4.72 8.14
C ASP A 38 -7.14 -3.22 8.11
N PHE A 39 -6.15 -2.42 7.68
CA PHE A 39 -6.38 -1.02 7.36
C PHE A 39 -6.98 -0.88 5.96
N LEU A 40 -8.07 -0.12 5.84
CA LEU A 40 -8.74 0.19 4.59
C LEU A 40 -8.80 1.71 4.39
N PRO A 41 -8.23 2.25 3.31
CA PRO A 41 -8.50 3.64 2.94
C PRO A 41 -9.97 3.79 2.52
N SER A 42 -10.56 4.97 2.72
CA SER A 42 -11.90 5.24 2.21
C SER A 42 -11.89 5.27 0.67
N THR A 43 -13.01 4.93 0.04
CA THR A 43 -13.14 4.95 -1.43
C THR A 43 -12.96 6.36 -2.01
N GLU A 44 -13.40 7.38 -1.27
CA GLU A 44 -13.18 8.79 -1.62
C GLU A 44 -11.69 9.13 -1.60
N TRP A 45 -10.96 8.76 -0.54
CA TRP A 45 -9.52 8.98 -0.48
C TRP A 45 -8.78 8.18 -1.56
N ALA A 46 -9.11 6.89 -1.71
CA ALA A 46 -8.45 6.01 -2.67
C ALA A 46 -8.62 6.51 -4.11
N SER A 47 -9.81 7.00 -4.47
CA SER A 47 -10.07 7.58 -5.79
C SER A 47 -9.33 8.90 -5.99
N ARG A 48 -9.37 9.82 -5.00
CA ARG A 48 -8.67 11.11 -5.07
C ARG A 48 -7.15 10.97 -5.11
N SER A 49 -6.62 10.01 -4.38
CA SER A 49 -5.17 9.75 -4.29
C SER A 49 -4.65 8.82 -5.38
N ASN A 50 -5.50 8.30 -6.27
CA ASN A 50 -5.05 7.36 -7.30
C ASN A 50 -4.04 8.01 -8.26
N THR A 51 -4.36 9.20 -8.79
CA THR A 51 -3.46 9.94 -9.70
C THR A 51 -2.12 10.31 -9.05
N PRO A 52 -2.07 10.98 -7.88
CA PRO A 52 -0.80 11.27 -7.24
C PRO A 52 -0.07 9.99 -6.80
N GLY A 53 -0.80 8.95 -6.40
CA GLY A 53 -0.23 7.64 -6.09
C GLY A 53 0.42 6.96 -7.29
N LEU A 54 -0.17 7.06 -8.48
CA LEU A 54 0.43 6.59 -9.73
C LEU A 54 1.72 7.34 -10.04
N ALA A 55 1.71 8.67 -9.94
CA ALA A 55 2.91 9.49 -10.17
C ALA A 55 4.02 9.13 -9.18
N ALA A 56 3.71 9.05 -7.88
CA ALA A 56 4.65 8.67 -6.84
C ALA A 56 5.23 7.25 -7.06
N GLY A 57 4.39 6.30 -7.48
CA GLY A 57 4.82 4.96 -7.86
C GLY A 57 5.80 4.99 -9.04
N LEU A 58 5.47 5.67 -10.13
CA LEU A 58 6.33 5.73 -11.32
C LEU A 58 7.69 6.40 -11.03
N ILE A 59 7.68 7.50 -10.28
CA ILE A 59 8.92 8.19 -9.84
C ILE A 59 9.76 7.23 -8.99
N SER A 60 9.14 6.53 -8.05
CA SER A 60 9.84 5.56 -7.19
C SER A 60 10.40 4.38 -7.98
N ALA A 61 9.65 3.87 -8.97
CA ALA A 61 10.11 2.82 -9.87
C ALA A 61 11.37 3.24 -10.65
N ALA A 62 11.36 4.45 -11.22
CA ALA A 62 12.50 4.99 -11.95
C ALA A 62 13.72 5.20 -11.05
N LEU A 63 13.51 5.74 -9.84
CA LEU A 63 14.60 5.95 -8.87
C LEU A 63 15.23 4.63 -8.41
N VAL A 64 14.41 3.63 -8.10
CA VAL A 64 14.90 2.31 -7.66
C VAL A 64 15.63 1.61 -8.81
N LEU A 65 15.06 1.60 -10.02
CA LEU A 65 15.72 1.02 -11.19
C LEU A 65 17.08 1.71 -11.45
N TRP A 66 17.11 3.05 -11.44
CA TRP A 66 18.34 3.81 -11.60
C TRP A 66 19.39 3.47 -10.53
N ALA A 67 18.97 3.37 -9.26
CA ALA A 67 19.86 2.99 -8.16
C ALA A 67 20.41 1.57 -8.31
N VAL A 68 19.58 0.62 -8.76
CA VAL A 68 20.00 -0.76 -9.05
C VAL A 68 21.00 -0.78 -10.21
N LEU A 69 20.70 -0.12 -11.33
CA LEU A 69 21.60 -0.05 -12.49
C LEU A 69 22.98 0.52 -12.11
N LYS A 70 23.02 1.59 -11.31
CA LYS A 70 24.27 2.18 -10.81
C LYS A 70 25.04 1.26 -9.85
N SER A 71 24.34 0.38 -9.16
CA SER A 71 24.91 -0.53 -8.16
C SER A 71 25.25 -1.91 -8.72
N LEU A 72 24.93 -2.20 -9.98
CA LEU A 72 25.15 -3.51 -10.63
C LEU A 72 26.60 -4.01 -10.54
N HIS A 73 27.57 -3.10 -10.61
CA HIS A 73 28.98 -3.44 -10.49
C HIS A 73 29.40 -3.77 -9.05
N LYS A 74 28.69 -3.23 -8.05
CA LYS A 74 29.00 -3.41 -6.62
C LYS A 74 28.32 -4.64 -6.00
N VAL A 75 27.23 -5.13 -6.61
CA VAL A 75 26.48 -6.27 -6.07
C VAL A 75 27.18 -7.60 -6.48
N PRO A 76 27.65 -8.40 -5.52
CA PRO A 76 28.15 -9.74 -5.80
C PRO A 76 27.00 -10.67 -6.23
N GLY A 77 27.19 -11.39 -7.34
CA GLY A 77 26.20 -12.32 -7.87
C GLY A 77 26.36 -12.63 -9.35
N GLY A 78 25.86 -13.78 -9.78
CA GLY A 78 25.86 -14.17 -11.19
C GLY A 78 24.93 -13.31 -12.07
N LYS A 79 25.12 -13.40 -13.39
CA LYS A 79 24.34 -12.62 -14.39
C LYS A 79 22.83 -12.76 -14.20
N ALA A 80 22.35 -13.97 -13.87
CA ALA A 80 20.93 -14.24 -13.62
C ALA A 80 20.36 -13.46 -12.42
N LYS A 81 21.08 -13.41 -11.28
CA LYS A 81 20.65 -12.68 -10.09
C LYS A 81 20.60 -11.16 -10.34
N LYS A 82 21.58 -10.65 -11.11
CA LYS A 82 21.61 -9.24 -11.53
C LYS A 82 20.46 -8.90 -12.47
N ALA A 83 20.20 -9.73 -13.47
CA ALA A 83 19.07 -9.57 -14.38
C ALA A 83 17.73 -9.61 -13.65
N GLY A 84 17.54 -10.56 -12.73
CA GLY A 84 16.33 -10.64 -11.90
C GLY A 84 16.13 -9.39 -11.03
N GLY A 85 17.19 -8.88 -10.40
CA GLY A 85 17.14 -7.65 -9.63
C GLY A 85 16.72 -6.43 -10.46
N VAL A 86 17.30 -6.26 -11.66
CA VAL A 86 16.92 -5.18 -12.58
C VAL A 86 15.45 -5.32 -13.00
N LEU A 87 15.02 -6.53 -13.38
CA LEU A 87 13.67 -6.79 -13.85
C LEU A 87 12.61 -6.55 -12.75
N PHE A 88 12.88 -6.95 -11.52
CA PHE A 88 11.93 -6.83 -10.41
C PHE A 88 11.94 -5.45 -9.75
N SER A 89 13.05 -4.72 -9.84
CA SER A 89 13.24 -3.41 -9.21
C SER A 89 12.15 -2.36 -9.52
N PRO A 90 11.70 -2.14 -10.78
CA PRO A 90 10.67 -1.15 -11.05
C PRO A 90 9.31 -1.55 -10.45
N PHE A 91 8.96 -2.84 -10.45
CA PHE A 91 7.72 -3.32 -9.82
C PHE A 91 7.73 -3.06 -8.32
N PHE A 92 8.85 -3.38 -7.66
CA PHE A 92 9.02 -3.15 -6.23
C PHE A 92 8.99 -1.65 -5.88
N GLY A 93 9.71 -0.82 -6.63
CA GLY A 93 9.71 0.64 -6.45
C GLY A 93 8.34 1.27 -6.68
N TYR A 94 7.63 0.84 -7.74
CA TYR A 94 6.26 1.30 -8.01
C TYR A 94 5.31 0.98 -6.86
N PHE A 95 5.34 -0.26 -6.39
CA PHE A 95 4.45 -0.73 -5.35
C PHE A 95 4.66 0.02 -4.02
N LEU A 96 5.91 0.13 -3.56
CA LEU A 96 6.23 0.85 -2.34
C LEU A 96 5.95 2.35 -2.46
N GLY A 97 6.29 2.95 -3.60
CA GLY A 97 6.03 4.37 -3.84
C GLY A 97 4.54 4.71 -3.83
N LYS A 98 3.71 3.88 -4.47
CA LYS A 98 2.26 4.03 -4.45
C LYS A 98 1.68 3.81 -3.05
N ALA A 99 2.14 2.76 -2.34
CA ALA A 99 1.70 2.48 -0.98
C ALA A 99 2.06 3.62 -0.01
N ALA A 100 3.27 4.18 -0.13
CA ALA A 100 3.71 5.34 0.66
C ALA A 100 2.78 6.54 0.45
N ALA A 101 2.43 6.86 -0.79
CA ALA A 101 1.58 8.01 -1.10
C ALA A 101 0.11 7.80 -0.70
N VAL A 102 -0.42 6.59 -0.92
CA VAL A 102 -1.87 6.34 -0.80
C VAL A 102 -2.26 5.89 0.61
N ILE A 103 -1.40 5.12 1.30
CA ILE A 103 -1.79 4.43 2.53
C ILE A 103 -1.21 5.08 3.78
N VAL A 104 0.06 5.51 3.75
CA VAL A 104 0.77 5.96 4.98
C VAL A 104 0.06 7.16 5.61
N GLY A 105 -0.36 8.14 4.83
CA GLY A 105 -1.07 9.33 5.34
C GLY A 105 -2.35 8.97 6.12
N PRO A 106 -3.35 8.35 5.47
CA PRO A 106 -4.58 7.92 6.15
C PRO A 106 -4.33 6.98 7.33
N MET A 107 -3.38 6.05 7.20
CA MET A 107 -3.06 5.10 8.25
C MET A 107 -2.50 5.81 9.49
N MET A 108 -1.54 6.72 9.32
CA MET A 108 -1.00 7.52 10.42
C MET A 108 -2.06 8.42 11.05
N LEU A 109 -2.93 9.01 10.22
CA LEU A 109 -4.02 9.85 10.72
C LEU A 109 -5.03 9.02 11.54
N ALA A 110 -5.36 7.80 11.11
CA ALA A 110 -6.18 6.87 11.88
C ALA A 110 -5.52 6.42 13.19
N LEU A 111 -4.19 6.31 13.24
CA LEU A 111 -3.49 5.97 14.49
C LEU A 111 -3.49 7.14 15.49
N ILE A 112 -3.26 8.37 15.04
CA ILE A 112 -3.07 9.54 15.90
C ILE A 112 -4.41 10.19 16.27
N ALA A 113 -5.31 10.35 15.30
CA ALA A 113 -6.58 11.06 15.42
C ALA A 113 -7.81 10.15 15.21
N GLY A 114 -7.61 8.84 15.22
CA GLY A 114 -8.67 7.89 14.96
C GLY A 114 -9.71 7.82 16.07
N HIS A 115 -10.97 7.83 15.65
CA HIS A 115 -12.16 7.58 16.47
C HIS A 115 -12.98 6.46 15.83
N GLN A 116 -14.06 6.02 16.47
CA GLN A 116 -14.95 5.04 15.85
C GLN A 116 -15.64 5.67 14.64
N VAL A 117 -15.44 5.08 13.46
CA VAL A 117 -16.05 5.54 12.21
C VAL A 117 -16.73 4.39 11.50
N GLU A 118 -17.77 4.73 10.74
CA GLU A 118 -18.49 3.82 9.86
C GLU A 118 -18.21 4.23 8.40
N LEU A 119 -17.48 3.39 7.65
CA LEU A 119 -17.18 3.62 6.25
C LEU A 119 -17.93 2.61 5.37
N THR A 120 -18.63 3.11 4.36
CA THR A 120 -19.38 2.26 3.43
C THR A 120 -18.53 1.88 2.22
N PHE A 121 -18.52 0.59 1.89
CA PHE A 121 -17.83 0.02 0.74
C PHE A 121 -18.78 -0.84 -0.09
N ILE A 122 -18.38 -1.10 -1.34
CA ILE A 122 -19.10 -1.99 -2.24
C ILE A 122 -18.34 -3.32 -2.30
N VAL A 123 -19.05 -4.43 -2.12
CA VAL A 123 -18.48 -5.77 -2.25
C VAL A 123 -18.09 -6.01 -3.71
N GLU A 124 -16.82 -6.31 -3.96
CA GLU A 124 -16.39 -6.80 -5.26
C GLU A 124 -16.64 -8.30 -5.36
N ARG A 125 -16.12 -9.06 -4.40
CA ARG A 125 -16.18 -10.52 -4.38
C ARG A 125 -16.19 -11.03 -2.94
N ALA A 126 -17.07 -11.98 -2.67
CA ALA A 126 -17.23 -12.58 -1.34
C ALA A 126 -17.04 -14.12 -1.35
N ASP A 127 -16.80 -14.74 -2.50
CA ASP A 127 -16.81 -16.20 -2.72
C ASP A 127 -15.41 -16.85 -2.84
N ARG A 128 -14.35 -16.05 -2.79
CA ARG A 128 -12.98 -16.53 -3.00
C ARG A 128 -12.49 -17.46 -1.87
N ALA A 129 -11.77 -18.53 -2.25
CA ALA A 129 -11.10 -19.41 -1.31
C ALA A 129 -10.01 -18.64 -0.53
N GLY A 130 -9.97 -18.83 0.79
CA GLY A 130 -8.98 -18.20 1.67
C GLY A 130 -7.56 -18.72 1.44
N SER A 131 -6.59 -17.91 1.83
CA SER A 131 -5.17 -18.31 1.84
C SER A 131 -4.67 -18.47 3.28
N ARG A 132 -3.49 -19.09 3.46
CA ARG A 132 -2.86 -19.26 4.79
C ARG A 132 -2.63 -17.94 5.55
N ARG A 133 -2.62 -16.79 4.84
CA ARG A 133 -2.41 -15.45 5.41
C ARG A 133 -3.71 -14.65 5.57
N CYS A 134 -4.79 -15.08 4.93
CA CYS A 134 -6.07 -14.40 4.92
C CYS A 134 -7.15 -15.46 4.73
N HIS A 135 -7.60 -16.03 5.84
CA HIS A 135 -8.72 -16.95 5.85
C HIS A 135 -9.99 -16.16 5.57
N SER A 136 -10.86 -16.68 4.71
CA SER A 136 -12.14 -16.08 4.35
C SER A 136 -12.12 -14.59 3.93
N PRO A 137 -11.51 -14.25 2.77
CA PRO A 137 -11.39 -12.87 2.31
C PRO A 137 -12.73 -12.31 1.80
N LEU A 138 -13.00 -11.05 2.14
CA LEU A 138 -14.03 -10.21 1.52
C LEU A 138 -13.35 -9.08 0.74
N GLU A 139 -13.46 -9.10 -0.59
CA GLU A 139 -12.86 -8.10 -1.49
C GLU A 139 -13.84 -6.94 -1.73
N LEU A 140 -13.32 -5.72 -1.70
CA LEU A 140 -14.05 -4.46 -1.77
C LEU A 140 -13.58 -3.63 -2.98
N GLN A 141 -14.54 -2.98 -3.63
CA GLN A 141 -14.28 -2.19 -4.83
C GLN A 141 -13.59 -0.85 -4.53
N GLY A 142 -12.81 -0.37 -5.51
CA GLY A 142 -12.24 0.98 -5.48
C GLY A 142 -11.04 1.14 -4.56
N LEU A 143 -10.47 0.05 -4.07
CA LEU A 143 -9.32 0.05 -3.17
C LEU A 143 -8.04 -0.45 -3.88
N PRO A 144 -6.85 -0.06 -3.40
CA PRO A 144 -5.60 -0.62 -3.90
C PRO A 144 -5.55 -2.14 -3.64
N TRP A 145 -5.13 -2.93 -4.63
CA TRP A 145 -5.15 -4.41 -4.62
C TRP A 145 -4.56 -5.12 -3.38
N LEU A 146 -3.64 -4.49 -2.62
CA LEU A 146 -3.12 -5.10 -1.37
C LEU A 146 -4.04 -4.85 -0.16
N PHE A 147 -4.81 -3.77 -0.21
CA PHE A 147 -5.68 -3.24 0.86
C PHE A 147 -7.17 -3.32 0.46
N ASP A 148 -7.48 -4.13 -0.55
CA ASP A 148 -8.82 -4.34 -1.09
C ASP A 148 -9.63 -5.38 -0.31
N ARG A 149 -9.02 -6.06 0.65
CA ARG A 149 -9.63 -7.22 1.31
C ARG A 149 -9.54 -7.19 2.82
N ILE A 150 -10.63 -7.63 3.43
CA ILE A 150 -10.76 -7.90 4.87
C ILE A 150 -10.64 -9.40 5.08
N CYS A 151 -9.88 -9.80 6.08
CA CYS A 151 -9.64 -11.20 6.42
C CYS A 151 -10.48 -11.61 7.63
N GLY A 152 -10.78 -12.90 7.75
CA GLY A 152 -11.47 -13.46 8.92
C GLY A 152 -12.98 -13.20 8.94
N VAL A 153 -13.59 -12.90 7.79
CA VAL A 153 -15.03 -12.65 7.73
C VAL A 153 -15.80 -14.00 7.83
N PRO A 154 -16.77 -14.14 8.76
CA PRO A 154 -17.55 -15.37 8.91
C PRO A 154 -18.25 -15.77 7.61
N ASN A 155 -18.30 -17.07 7.32
CA ASN A 155 -18.90 -17.58 6.09
C ASN A 155 -20.40 -17.26 6.01
N ASP A 156 -21.14 -17.30 7.13
CA ASP A 156 -22.57 -16.99 7.16
C ASP A 156 -22.85 -15.56 6.68
N PHE A 157 -21.98 -14.61 7.06
CA PHE A 157 -22.06 -13.23 6.58
C PHE A 157 -21.67 -13.11 5.10
N ARG A 158 -20.63 -13.84 4.65
CA ARG A 158 -20.18 -13.82 3.25
C ARG A 158 -21.19 -14.43 2.29
N HIS A 159 -21.87 -15.51 2.66
CA HIS A 159 -22.87 -16.15 1.81
C HIS A 159 -24.10 -15.26 1.54
N GLY A 160 -24.40 -14.33 2.44
CA GLY A 160 -25.43 -13.31 2.22
C GLY A 160 -25.01 -12.12 1.34
N LEU A 161 -23.71 -12.00 1.02
CA LEU A 161 -23.16 -10.87 0.28
C LEU A 161 -22.94 -11.20 -1.19
N ALA A 162 -23.83 -10.68 -2.04
CA ALA A 162 -23.61 -10.66 -3.48
C ALA A 162 -22.65 -9.52 -3.89
N PRO A 163 -21.87 -9.69 -4.97
CA PRO A 163 -21.15 -8.60 -5.62
C PRO A 163 -22.06 -7.39 -5.87
N GLY A 164 -21.56 -6.19 -5.63
CA GLY A 164 -22.31 -4.94 -5.78
C GLY A 164 -23.14 -4.52 -4.56
N ARG A 165 -23.29 -5.37 -3.54
CA ARG A 165 -23.92 -4.98 -2.27
C ARG A 165 -23.05 -4.02 -1.47
N ARG A 166 -23.69 -3.18 -0.65
CA ARG A 166 -23.01 -2.24 0.23
C ARG A 166 -22.79 -2.88 1.61
N VAL A 167 -21.60 -2.68 2.15
CA VAL A 167 -21.22 -3.08 3.50
C VAL A 167 -20.65 -1.89 4.24
N VAL A 168 -20.99 -1.77 5.51
CA VAL A 168 -20.41 -0.80 6.44
C VAL A 168 -19.31 -1.49 7.22
N VAL A 169 -18.11 -0.96 7.11
CA VAL A 169 -16.96 -1.34 7.93
C VAL A 169 -16.91 -0.37 9.11
N ILE A 170 -16.91 -0.93 10.31
CA ILE A 170 -16.84 -0.18 11.56
C ILE A 170 -15.49 -0.47 12.20
N GLY A 171 -14.85 0.59 12.69
CA GLY A 171 -13.65 0.47 13.51
C GLY A 171 -12.98 1.80 13.74
N ARG A 172 -11.77 1.76 14.27
CA ARG A 172 -11.00 2.96 14.57
C ARG A 172 -10.40 3.58 13.31
N GLY A 173 -10.74 4.83 13.02
CA GLY A 173 -10.32 5.50 11.80
C GLY A 173 -10.67 6.97 11.72
N THR A 174 -10.58 7.49 10.51
CA THR A 174 -11.04 8.83 10.12
C THR A 174 -11.83 8.73 8.81
N SER A 175 -12.32 9.86 8.28
CA SER A 175 -12.95 9.90 6.96
C SER A 175 -12.04 9.42 5.81
N LEU A 176 -10.72 9.37 6.02
CA LEU A 176 -9.74 8.93 5.01
C LEU A 176 -9.47 7.42 5.03
N GLY A 177 -9.87 6.71 6.09
CA GLY A 177 -9.64 5.28 6.23
C GLY A 177 -9.81 4.78 7.65
N THR A 178 -9.96 3.46 7.80
CA THR A 178 -10.29 2.81 9.07
C THR A 178 -9.55 1.48 9.23
N PHE A 179 -9.25 1.11 10.47
CA PHE A 179 -8.88 -0.25 10.84
C PHE A 179 -10.16 -1.05 11.08
N ALA A 180 -10.41 -2.07 10.26
CA ALA A 180 -11.63 -2.85 10.35
C ALA A 180 -11.68 -3.66 11.66
N GLU A 181 -12.77 -3.48 12.42
CA GLU A 181 -13.06 -4.26 13.63
C GLU A 181 -14.32 -5.11 13.44
N SER A 182 -15.35 -4.55 12.80
CA SER A 182 -16.61 -5.24 12.54
C SER A 182 -17.24 -4.82 11.22
N LEU A 183 -18.17 -5.64 10.74
CA LEU A 183 -18.86 -5.48 9.47
C LEU A 183 -20.38 -5.53 9.70
N ARG A 184 -21.10 -4.63 9.04
CA ARG A 184 -22.56 -4.62 8.99
C ARG A 184 -23.02 -4.53 7.54
N GLN A 185 -24.02 -5.32 7.16
CA GLN A 185 -24.64 -5.20 5.85
C GLN A 185 -25.56 -3.97 5.82
N VAL A 186 -25.59 -3.27 4.69
CA VAL A 186 -26.63 -2.26 4.43
C VAL A 186 -27.75 -2.94 3.69
N ASP A 187 -28.96 -2.87 4.25
CA ASP A 187 -30.18 -3.43 3.65
C ASP A 187 -30.42 -2.94 2.20
#